data_AF-A0A1M2UWJ7-F1
#
_entry.id   AF-A0A1M2UWJ7-F1
#
_cell.length_a   1.000
_cell.length_b   1.000
_cell.length_c   1.000
_cell.angle_alpha   90.00
_cell.angle_beta   90.00
_cell.angle_gamma   90.00
#
_symmetry.space_group_name_H-M   'P 1'
#
loop_
_entity.id
_entity.type
_entity.pdbx_description
1 polymer ?
#
loop_
_entity_poly.entity_id
_entity_poly.type
_entity_poly.pdbx_seq_one_letter_code
_entity_poly.pdbx_strand_id
1 'polypeptide(L)'
;MNILSSIPPVYPVVTGVASATGSIPPSGVSSAAPGEGFATGADDRTRGVEQSSDARSTSRFVDGEADAKADLQGLTEAELKQLSELKARDREVRAHEAAHQAVGGQYAGAMSFTYQRGPDGAQYAVGGEVPIDVSPVAGDPQATIEKMRVVRAAAMAPAQPSAQDRAVAAQAMQTMLQAQSELAVGEGEREPAPGSETARDETAQGQSGFARQADETYRSVSAMQGAEGVFGEPTSLFA
;
A
#
# COMPACT_ATOMS: atom_id res chain seq x y z
N MET A 1 -31.47 17.97 -26.59
CA MET A 1 -30.29 17.25 -27.10
C MET A 1 -29.06 18.13 -26.87
N ASN A 2 -28.20 17.78 -25.91
CA ASN A 2 -26.87 18.40 -25.76
C ASN A 2 -25.83 17.32 -26.02
N ILE A 3 -25.09 17.46 -27.13
CA ILE A 3 -23.95 16.63 -27.50
C ILE A 3 -22.67 17.35 -27.06
N LEU A 4 -22.12 16.98 -25.90
CA LEU A 4 -20.78 17.39 -25.51
C LEU A 4 -19.80 16.29 -25.93
N SER A 5 -19.08 16.56 -27.01
CA SER A 5 -18.00 15.73 -27.55
C SER A 5 -16.84 15.63 -26.55
N SER A 6 -16.48 14.40 -26.22
CA SER A 6 -15.34 14.04 -25.38
C SER A 6 -14.05 14.07 -26.21
N ILE A 7 -13.11 14.95 -25.83
CA ILE A 7 -11.77 15.05 -26.42
C ILE A 7 -10.82 14.18 -25.60
N PRO A 8 -10.13 13.19 -26.17
CA PRO A 8 -9.13 12.39 -25.44
C PRO A 8 -7.80 13.15 -25.29
N PRO A 9 -7.04 12.92 -24.20
CA PRO A 9 -5.72 13.54 -24.01
C PRO A 9 -4.66 12.88 -24.92
N VAL A 10 -3.77 13.73 -25.46
CA VAL A 10 -2.64 13.36 -26.31
C VAL A 10 -1.39 13.17 -25.43
N TYR A 11 -0.70 12.04 -25.58
CA TYR A 11 0.60 11.78 -24.94
C TYR A 11 1.75 11.93 -25.94
N PRO A 12 2.90 12.52 -25.57
CA PRO A 12 4.07 12.57 -26.44
C PRO A 12 4.85 11.25 -26.46
N VAL A 13 5.20 10.78 -27.65
CA VAL A 13 6.19 9.73 -27.92
C VAL A 13 7.59 10.34 -27.86
N VAL A 14 8.49 9.74 -27.07
CA VAL A 14 9.94 10.02 -27.13
C VAL A 14 10.60 9.03 -28.09
N THR A 15 11.09 9.54 -29.22
CA THR A 15 11.95 8.84 -30.16
C THR A 15 13.41 9.10 -29.80
N GLY A 16 14.10 8.10 -29.25
CA GLY A 16 15.54 8.14 -29.03
C GLY A 16 16.28 7.54 -30.24
N VAL A 17 16.95 8.40 -31.01
CA VAL A 17 17.95 7.99 -32.00
C VAL A 17 19.33 8.21 -31.41
N ALA A 18 20.17 7.18 -31.38
CA ALA A 18 21.58 7.31 -31.08
C ALA A 18 22.38 6.58 -32.16
N SER A 19 22.88 7.37 -33.12
CA SER A 19 23.96 6.99 -34.01
C SER A 19 25.29 7.24 -33.31
N ALA A 20 26.13 6.22 -33.19
CA ALA A 20 27.55 6.40 -32.92
C ALA A 20 28.36 5.44 -33.81
N THR A 21 28.98 6.04 -34.80
CA THR A 21 29.93 5.50 -35.77
C THR A 21 31.25 5.17 -35.07
N GLY A 22 31.88 4.03 -35.38
CA GLY A 22 33.21 3.70 -34.85
C GLY A 22 33.82 2.46 -35.50
N SER A 23 34.73 2.69 -36.44
CA SER A 23 35.37 1.73 -37.34
C SER A 23 36.36 0.75 -36.67
N ILE A 24 36.38 -0.48 -37.18
CA ILE A 24 37.41 -1.53 -37.06
C ILE A 24 38.44 -1.27 -38.20
N PRO A 25 39.78 -1.55 -38.14
CA PRO A 25 40.35 -2.90 -38.31
C PRO A 25 41.80 -3.12 -37.73
N PRO A 26 42.62 -4.13 -38.13
CA PRO A 26 42.99 -5.27 -37.26
C PRO A 26 44.52 -5.59 -37.21
N SER A 27 44.88 -6.68 -36.50
CA SER A 27 46.06 -7.57 -36.72
C SER A 27 47.47 -7.21 -36.19
N GLY A 28 48.17 -8.24 -35.67
CA GLY A 28 49.65 -8.36 -35.59
C GLY A 28 50.18 -8.62 -34.16
N VAL A 29 50.61 -9.83 -33.78
CA VAL A 29 51.88 -10.58 -34.01
C VAL A 29 52.99 -10.32 -32.96
N SER A 30 53.40 -11.43 -32.31
CA SER A 30 54.65 -11.83 -31.62
C SER A 30 55.60 -10.81 -30.94
N SER A 31 56.08 -11.15 -29.72
CA SER A 31 57.51 -11.52 -29.46
C SER A 31 57.92 -11.54 -27.97
N ALA A 32 58.51 -12.68 -27.56
CA ALA A 32 59.67 -12.91 -26.65
C ALA A 32 59.69 -12.50 -25.13
N ALA A 33 59.60 -13.53 -24.27
CA ALA A 33 60.58 -14.08 -23.26
C ALA A 33 61.71 -13.22 -22.62
N PRO A 34 62.42 -13.66 -21.54
CA PRO A 34 62.30 -14.86 -20.67
C PRO A 34 62.42 -14.59 -19.13
N GLY A 35 62.22 -15.63 -18.31
CA GLY A 35 62.65 -15.70 -16.91
C GLY A 35 62.48 -17.10 -16.30
N GLU A 36 63.60 -17.75 -15.98
CA GLU A 36 63.74 -19.17 -15.63
C GLU A 36 63.29 -19.55 -14.20
N GLY A 37 62.94 -20.83 -13.98
CA GLY A 37 62.71 -21.39 -12.65
C GLY A 37 62.18 -22.82 -12.65
N PHE A 38 63.10 -23.79 -12.65
CA PHE A 38 62.91 -25.24 -12.70
C PHE A 38 62.50 -25.82 -11.32
N ALA A 39 61.47 -26.67 -11.24
CA ALA A 39 61.41 -27.84 -10.35
C ALA A 39 60.18 -28.72 -10.62
N THR A 40 60.45 -30.01 -10.75
CA THR A 40 59.58 -31.14 -11.09
C THR A 40 58.77 -31.67 -9.91
N GLY A 41 57.55 -32.14 -10.15
CA GLY A 41 56.80 -33.00 -9.23
C GLY A 41 55.56 -33.58 -9.92
N ALA A 42 55.58 -34.89 -10.15
CA ALA A 42 54.53 -35.68 -10.78
C ALA A 42 53.44 -36.09 -9.78
N ASP A 43 52.41 -36.78 -10.31
CA ASP A 43 51.19 -37.31 -9.67
C ASP A 43 50.06 -36.25 -9.55
N ASP A 44 48.79 -36.49 -9.91
CA ASP A 44 47.98 -37.69 -9.87
C ASP A 44 46.77 -37.59 -10.83
N ARG A 45 46.19 -38.75 -11.11
CA ARG A 45 45.26 -39.09 -12.19
C ARG A 45 43.79 -38.85 -11.83
N THR A 46 42.98 -38.62 -12.87
CA THR A 46 41.60 -39.11 -13.05
C THR A 46 40.46 -38.63 -12.14
N ARG A 47 39.50 -37.91 -12.74
CA ARG A 47 38.03 -38.10 -12.69
C ARG A 47 37.42 -36.84 -13.33
N GLY A 48 36.77 -36.88 -14.48
CA GLY A 48 35.60 -37.70 -14.79
C GLY A 48 34.50 -36.70 -15.17
N VAL A 49 34.49 -36.32 -16.44
CA VAL A 49 33.41 -35.54 -17.08
C VAL A 49 32.20 -36.46 -17.16
N GLU A 50 31.14 -36.15 -16.42
CA GLU A 50 29.79 -36.67 -16.71
C GLU A 50 28.86 -35.53 -17.04
N GLN A 51 28.62 -35.44 -18.33
CA GLN A 51 27.66 -34.63 -19.02
C GLN A 51 26.31 -35.37 -18.93
N SER A 52 25.42 -34.93 -18.04
CA SER A 52 24.02 -35.38 -18.06
C SER A 52 23.13 -34.28 -18.61
N SER A 53 22.49 -34.64 -19.70
CA SER A 53 21.51 -33.90 -20.48
C SER A 53 20.19 -33.74 -19.72
N ASP A 54 19.78 -32.51 -19.45
CA ASP A 54 18.37 -32.18 -19.18
C ASP A 54 17.97 -30.92 -19.97
N ALA A 55 17.86 -31.11 -21.28
CA ALA A 55 17.06 -30.27 -22.14
C ALA A 55 15.74 -31.01 -22.40
N ARG A 56 14.66 -30.64 -21.70
CA ARG A 56 13.26 -30.65 -22.15
C ARG A 56 12.31 -30.33 -21.00
N SER A 57 12.01 -29.06 -20.80
CA SER A 57 10.70 -28.60 -20.28
C SER A 57 10.49 -27.11 -20.58
N THR A 58 10.62 -26.76 -21.85
CA THR A 58 10.15 -25.47 -22.40
C THR A 58 9.26 -25.78 -23.59
N SER A 59 7.97 -25.99 -23.33
CA SER A 59 6.85 -25.82 -24.27
C SER A 59 5.63 -26.60 -23.77
N ARG A 60 4.86 -26.00 -22.86
CA ARG A 60 3.47 -26.40 -22.57
C ARG A 60 2.60 -25.17 -22.23
N PHE A 61 2.88 -24.04 -22.88
CA PHE A 61 2.17 -22.77 -22.64
C PHE A 61 1.58 -22.17 -23.93
N VAL A 62 1.47 -22.93 -25.01
CA VAL A 62 0.91 -22.46 -26.30
C VAL A 62 -0.37 -23.19 -26.74
N ASP A 63 -0.92 -24.08 -25.90
CA ASP A 63 -2.17 -24.80 -26.19
C ASP A 63 -3.41 -24.24 -25.46
N GLY A 64 -3.27 -23.16 -24.68
CA GLY A 64 -4.41 -22.60 -23.92
C GLY A 64 -5.34 -21.71 -24.76
N GLU A 65 -4.84 -21.10 -25.83
CA GLU A 65 -5.57 -20.06 -26.57
C GLU A 65 -6.34 -20.61 -27.79
N ALA A 66 -5.95 -21.79 -28.26
CA ALA A 66 -6.64 -22.51 -29.33
C ALA A 66 -7.85 -23.31 -28.80
N ASP A 67 -7.70 -23.98 -27.64
CA ASP A 67 -8.80 -24.67 -26.94
C ASP A 67 -9.89 -23.69 -26.50
N ALA A 68 -9.51 -22.55 -25.93
CA ALA A 68 -10.45 -21.53 -25.46
C ALA A 68 -11.33 -20.91 -26.57
N LYS A 69 -10.95 -21.03 -27.86
CA LYS A 69 -11.79 -20.59 -28.99
C LYS A 69 -12.65 -21.70 -29.58
N ALA A 70 -12.27 -22.96 -29.39
CA ALA A 70 -13.06 -24.12 -29.79
C ALA A 70 -14.26 -24.30 -28.85
N ASP A 71 -14.08 -24.09 -27.55
CA ASP A 71 -15.13 -24.26 -26.54
C ASP A 71 -16.22 -23.17 -26.56
N LEU A 72 -16.00 -22.03 -27.21
CA LEU A 72 -17.01 -20.96 -27.32
C LEU A 72 -18.05 -21.20 -28.41
N GLN A 73 -17.78 -22.05 -29.39
CA GLN A 73 -18.62 -22.24 -30.58
C GLN A 73 -19.84 -23.14 -30.33
N GLY A 74 -19.87 -23.84 -29.19
CA GLY A 74 -20.98 -24.71 -28.78
C GLY A 74 -21.88 -24.16 -27.68
N LEU A 75 -21.60 -22.96 -27.17
CA LEU A 75 -22.32 -22.40 -26.02
C LEU A 75 -23.67 -21.78 -26.44
N THR A 76 -24.68 -22.04 -25.64
CA THR A 76 -25.97 -21.36 -25.70
C THR A 76 -25.85 -19.89 -25.28
N GLU A 77 -26.83 -19.07 -25.64
CA GLU A 77 -26.85 -17.65 -25.22
C GLU A 77 -26.83 -17.48 -23.68
N ALA A 78 -27.49 -18.40 -22.96
CA ALA A 78 -27.46 -18.43 -21.50
C ALA A 78 -26.05 -18.71 -20.95
N GLU A 79 -25.34 -19.67 -21.54
CA GLU A 79 -23.96 -20.00 -21.15
C GLU A 79 -22.98 -18.88 -21.50
N LEU A 80 -23.15 -18.22 -22.65
CA LEU A 80 -22.36 -17.04 -23.02
C LEU A 80 -22.55 -15.89 -22.03
N LYS A 81 -23.79 -15.66 -21.58
CA LYS A 81 -24.09 -14.66 -20.55
C LYS A 81 -23.40 -15.01 -19.23
N GLN A 82 -23.54 -16.25 -18.77
CA GLN A 82 -22.88 -16.73 -17.55
C GLN A 82 -21.35 -16.58 -17.65
N LEU A 83 -20.77 -16.92 -18.80
CA LEU A 83 -19.34 -16.77 -19.03
C LEU A 83 -18.88 -15.31 -18.97
N SER A 84 -19.66 -14.38 -19.55
CA SER A 84 -19.40 -12.95 -19.47
C SER A 84 -19.42 -12.44 -18.02
N GLU A 85 -20.39 -12.90 -17.22
CA GLU A 85 -20.49 -12.55 -15.80
C GLU A 85 -19.30 -13.08 -14.99
N LEU A 86 -18.87 -14.32 -15.24
CA LEU A 86 -17.70 -14.91 -14.59
C LEU A 86 -16.41 -14.15 -14.94
N LYS A 87 -16.23 -13.79 -16.21
CA LYS A 87 -15.08 -12.97 -16.67
C LYS A 87 -15.09 -11.56 -16.09
N ALA A 88 -16.26 -10.97 -15.87
CA ALA A 88 -16.36 -9.68 -15.18
C ALA A 88 -15.94 -9.82 -13.71
N ARG A 89 -16.51 -10.80 -13.00
CA ARG A 89 -16.19 -11.04 -11.59
C ARG A 89 -14.71 -11.39 -11.35
N ASP A 90 -14.10 -12.22 -12.20
CA ASP A 90 -12.68 -12.57 -12.07
C ASP A 90 -11.78 -11.34 -12.17
N ARG A 91 -12.06 -10.43 -13.10
CA ARG A 91 -11.31 -9.18 -13.24
C ARG A 91 -11.49 -8.28 -12.01
N GLU A 92 -12.72 -8.17 -11.51
CA GLU A 92 -13.02 -7.38 -10.31
C GLU A 92 -12.31 -7.93 -9.08
N VAL A 93 -12.42 -9.23 -8.82
CA VAL A 93 -11.76 -9.91 -7.68
C VAL A 93 -10.24 -9.73 -7.75
N ARG A 94 -9.63 -9.98 -8.91
CA ARG A 94 -8.17 -9.79 -9.06
C ARG A 94 -7.74 -8.35 -8.86
N ALA A 95 -8.51 -7.39 -9.36
CA ALA A 95 -8.22 -5.98 -9.15
C ALA A 95 -8.37 -5.59 -7.66
N HIS A 96 -9.37 -6.15 -6.98
CA HIS A 96 -9.60 -5.97 -5.54
C HIS A 96 -8.40 -6.47 -4.73
N GLU A 97 -7.98 -7.73 -4.92
CA GLU A 97 -6.85 -8.31 -4.20
C GLU A 97 -5.52 -7.62 -4.57
N ALA A 98 -5.33 -7.25 -5.83
CA ALA A 98 -4.14 -6.52 -6.27
C ALA A 98 -4.01 -5.15 -5.58
N ALA A 99 -5.13 -4.45 -5.36
CA ALA A 99 -5.11 -3.17 -4.65
C ALA A 99 -4.67 -3.32 -3.19
N HIS A 100 -5.18 -4.34 -2.49
CA HIS A 100 -4.75 -4.65 -1.14
C HIS A 100 -3.25 -4.94 -1.07
N GLN A 101 -2.72 -5.80 -1.94
CA GLN A 101 -1.29 -6.15 -1.95
C GLN A 101 -0.41 -4.95 -2.29
N ALA A 102 -0.80 -4.16 -3.31
CA ALA A 102 0.01 -3.05 -3.80
C ALA A 102 0.24 -1.98 -2.71
N VAL A 103 -0.77 -1.71 -1.89
CA VAL A 103 -0.67 -0.73 -0.80
C VAL A 103 -0.13 -1.36 0.48
N GLY A 104 -0.52 -2.60 0.80
CA GLY A 104 -0.08 -3.30 2.01
C GLY A 104 1.39 -3.70 2.00
N GLY A 105 1.98 -3.93 0.82
CA GLY A 105 3.38 -4.25 0.66
C GLY A 105 3.81 -5.41 1.57
N GLN A 106 4.77 -5.15 2.45
CA GLN A 106 5.30 -6.13 3.42
C GLN A 106 4.32 -6.53 4.53
N TYR A 107 3.26 -5.74 4.77
CA TYR A 107 2.24 -6.04 5.78
C TYR A 107 1.02 -6.76 5.20
N ALA A 108 0.98 -6.95 3.89
CA ALA A 108 0.03 -7.82 3.21
C ALA A 108 0.68 -9.19 2.96
N GLY A 109 -0.02 -10.25 3.35
CA GLY A 109 0.35 -11.63 3.02
C GLY A 109 0.03 -11.97 1.56
N ALA A 110 0.16 -13.25 1.20
CA ALA A 110 -0.09 -13.70 -0.16
C ALA A 110 -1.58 -13.69 -0.52
N MET A 111 -1.91 -13.30 -1.75
CA MET A 111 -3.25 -13.40 -2.32
C MET A 111 -3.73 -14.85 -2.35
N SER A 112 -4.99 -15.06 -2.00
CA SER A 112 -5.70 -16.32 -2.16
C SER A 112 -6.98 -16.10 -2.96
N PHE A 113 -7.38 -17.10 -3.75
CA PHE A 113 -8.56 -17.01 -4.61
C PHE A 113 -9.44 -18.24 -4.46
N THR A 114 -10.76 -18.01 -4.52
CA THR A 114 -11.76 -19.05 -4.68
C THR A 114 -12.23 -19.05 -6.13
N TYR A 115 -12.24 -20.22 -6.77
CA TYR A 115 -12.52 -20.37 -8.18
C TYR A 115 -13.88 -21.03 -8.45
N GLN A 116 -14.49 -20.66 -9.57
CA GLN A 116 -15.62 -21.34 -10.18
C GLN A 116 -15.28 -21.76 -11.60
N ARG A 117 -15.63 -22.99 -12.00
CA ARG A 117 -15.49 -23.45 -13.37
C ARG A 117 -16.61 -22.88 -14.25
N GLY A 118 -16.25 -22.29 -15.37
CA GLY A 118 -17.17 -21.77 -16.39
C GLY A 118 -17.68 -22.86 -17.36
N PRO A 119 -18.69 -22.55 -18.19
CA PRO A 119 -19.21 -23.47 -19.21
C PRO A 119 -18.20 -23.76 -20.32
N ASP A 120 -17.17 -22.92 -20.45
CA ASP A 120 -15.98 -23.09 -21.30
C ASP A 120 -14.87 -23.93 -20.64
N GLY A 121 -15.14 -24.58 -19.51
CA GLY A 121 -14.17 -25.44 -18.80
C GLY A 121 -13.08 -24.70 -18.00
N ALA A 122 -12.88 -23.40 -18.24
CA ALA A 122 -11.91 -22.57 -17.56
C ALA A 122 -12.30 -22.23 -16.11
N GLN A 123 -11.34 -21.84 -15.28
CA GLN A 123 -11.57 -21.42 -13.89
C GLN A 123 -11.50 -19.90 -13.75
N TYR A 124 -12.49 -19.33 -13.09
CA TYR A 124 -12.65 -17.90 -12.85
C TYR A 124 -12.66 -17.61 -11.36
N ALA A 125 -11.90 -16.62 -10.90
CA ALA A 125 -11.92 -16.17 -9.51
C ALA A 125 -13.28 -15.52 -9.21
N VAL A 126 -13.96 -16.02 -8.19
CA VAL A 126 -15.26 -15.50 -7.75
C VAL A 126 -15.21 -14.90 -6.35
N GLY A 127 -14.10 -15.11 -5.65
CA GLY A 127 -13.74 -14.45 -4.40
C GLY A 127 -12.23 -14.50 -4.22
N GLY A 128 -11.72 -13.64 -3.35
CA GLY A 128 -10.31 -13.60 -3.00
C GLY A 128 -10.13 -12.95 -1.63
N GLU A 129 -8.94 -13.10 -1.09
CA GLU A 129 -8.52 -12.40 0.12
C GLU A 129 -7.00 -12.16 0.13
N VAL A 130 -6.61 -11.05 0.74
CA VAL A 130 -5.23 -10.73 1.10
C VAL A 130 -5.20 -10.50 2.61
N PRO A 131 -4.58 -11.39 3.40
CA PRO A 131 -4.49 -11.19 4.85
C PRO A 131 -3.58 -9.99 5.14
N ILE A 132 -4.02 -9.08 6.01
CA ILE A 132 -3.24 -7.90 6.40
C ILE A 132 -2.87 -8.02 7.89
N ASP A 133 -1.60 -7.83 8.21
CA ASP A 133 -1.09 -7.94 9.58
C ASP A 133 -1.41 -6.69 10.42
N VAL A 134 -2.40 -6.83 11.29
CA VAL A 134 -2.87 -5.81 12.24
C VAL A 134 -2.14 -5.84 13.59
N SER A 135 -1.13 -6.69 13.75
CA SER A 135 -0.41 -6.83 15.02
C SER A 135 0.47 -5.61 15.30
N PRO A 136 0.56 -5.12 16.56
CA PRO A 136 1.48 -4.06 16.92
C PRO A 136 2.95 -4.52 16.83
N VAL A 137 3.87 -3.57 16.73
CA VAL A 137 5.31 -3.81 16.84
C VAL A 137 5.69 -3.77 18.31
N ALA A 138 6.15 -4.90 18.86
CA ALA A 138 6.41 -5.04 20.28
C ALA A 138 7.52 -4.07 20.76
N GLY A 139 7.22 -3.31 21.82
CA GLY A 139 8.17 -2.38 22.43
C GLY A 139 8.46 -1.11 21.63
N ASP A 140 7.81 -0.92 20.49
CA ASP A 140 7.98 0.27 19.66
C ASP A 140 6.60 0.81 19.20
N PRO A 141 6.02 1.73 19.98
CA PRO A 141 4.74 2.30 19.60
C PRO A 141 4.84 3.30 18.43
N GLN A 142 6.02 3.89 18.14
CA GLN A 142 6.19 4.70 16.91
C GLN A 142 6.10 3.81 15.67
N ALA A 143 6.86 2.72 15.64
CA ALA A 143 6.81 1.76 14.53
C ALA A 143 5.41 1.14 14.39
N THR A 144 4.69 0.94 15.50
CA THR A 144 3.29 0.50 15.48
C THR A 144 2.39 1.51 14.77
N ILE A 145 2.50 2.81 15.07
CA ILE A 145 1.69 3.84 14.39
C ILE A 145 1.97 3.84 12.89
N GLU A 146 3.24 3.78 12.49
CA GLU A 146 3.63 3.77 11.08
C GLU A 146 3.08 2.54 10.35
N LYS A 147 3.25 1.35 10.94
CA LYS A 147 2.68 0.10 10.42
C LYS A 147 1.16 0.20 10.28
N MET A 148 0.47 0.67 11.33
CA MET A 148 -1.00 0.78 11.32
C MET A 148 -1.52 1.79 10.30
N ARG A 149 -0.74 2.82 9.94
CA ARG A 149 -1.09 3.75 8.84
C ARG A 149 -1.12 3.02 7.50
N VAL A 150 -0.10 2.21 7.22
CA VAL A 150 -0.02 1.41 5.99
C VAL A 150 -1.13 0.36 5.96
N VAL A 151 -1.33 -0.37 7.06
CA VAL A 151 -2.39 -1.39 7.19
C VAL A 151 -3.77 -0.79 6.95
N ARG A 152 -4.09 0.36 7.56
CA ARG A 152 -5.37 1.04 7.34
C ARG A 152 -5.55 1.47 5.88
N ALA A 153 -4.49 2.00 5.27
CA ALA A 153 -4.51 2.40 3.86
C ALA A 153 -4.72 1.19 2.94
N ALA A 154 -4.06 0.07 3.22
CA ALA A 154 -4.16 -1.17 2.46
C ALA A 154 -5.56 -1.77 2.52
N ALA A 155 -6.17 -1.80 3.71
CA ALA A 155 -7.54 -2.26 3.88
C ALA A 155 -8.55 -1.35 3.13
N MET A 156 -8.28 -0.05 3.00
CA MET A 156 -9.13 0.89 2.27
C MET A 156 -8.74 1.06 0.79
N ALA A 157 -7.76 0.30 0.29
CA ALA A 157 -7.19 0.51 -1.04
C ALA A 157 -8.13 0.20 -2.21
N PRO A 158 -8.93 -0.87 -2.19
CA PRO A 158 -9.89 -1.11 -3.27
C PRO A 158 -10.93 0.02 -3.36
N ALA A 159 -11.43 0.30 -4.57
CA ALA A 159 -12.44 1.33 -4.79
C ALA A 159 -13.75 1.06 -4.02
N GLN A 160 -14.05 -0.22 -3.75
CA GLN A 160 -15.20 -0.66 -2.97
C GLN A 160 -14.72 -1.64 -1.89
N PRO A 161 -14.20 -1.15 -0.75
CA PRO A 161 -13.73 -2.02 0.31
C PRO A 161 -14.90 -2.83 0.91
N SER A 162 -14.68 -4.11 1.18
CA SER A 162 -15.68 -4.99 1.78
C SER A 162 -15.95 -4.63 3.24
N ALA A 163 -16.97 -5.25 3.86
CA ALA A 163 -17.23 -5.06 5.29
C ALA A 163 -16.05 -5.54 6.17
N GLN A 164 -15.38 -6.62 5.74
CA GLN A 164 -14.20 -7.16 6.43
C GLN A 164 -13.03 -6.18 6.36
N ASP A 165 -12.76 -5.62 5.18
CA ASP A 165 -11.67 -4.66 5.01
C ASP A 165 -11.89 -3.41 5.86
N ARG A 166 -13.15 -2.94 5.94
CA ARG A 166 -13.50 -1.83 6.82
C ARG A 166 -13.30 -2.15 8.30
N ALA A 167 -13.56 -3.39 8.72
CA ALA A 167 -13.29 -3.83 10.08
C ALA A 167 -11.78 -3.86 10.38
N VAL A 168 -10.95 -4.36 9.46
CA VAL A 168 -9.48 -4.35 9.56
C VAL A 168 -8.95 -2.91 9.68
N ALA A 169 -9.46 -1.99 8.86
CA ALA A 169 -9.08 -0.59 8.94
C ALA A 169 -9.47 0.07 10.28
N ALA A 170 -10.65 -0.26 10.81
CA ALA A 170 -11.09 0.21 12.11
C ALA A 170 -10.22 -0.34 13.25
N GLN A 171 -9.86 -1.63 13.19
CA GLN A 171 -8.93 -2.24 14.13
C GLN A 171 -7.56 -1.57 14.09
N ALA A 172 -7.01 -1.33 12.89
CA ALA A 172 -5.74 -0.63 12.73
C ALA A 172 -5.78 0.79 13.34
N MET A 173 -6.92 1.48 13.22
CA MET A 173 -7.11 2.78 13.86
C MET A 173 -7.14 2.70 15.39
N GLN A 174 -7.80 1.67 15.96
CA GLN A 174 -7.81 1.44 17.40
C GLN A 174 -6.39 1.17 17.94
N THR A 175 -5.63 0.29 17.28
CA THR A 175 -4.24 -0.01 17.66
C THR A 175 -3.33 1.22 17.52
N MET A 176 -3.56 2.05 16.49
CA MET A 176 -2.83 3.31 16.33
C MET A 176 -3.10 4.29 17.48
N LEU A 177 -4.35 4.43 17.93
CA LEU A 177 -4.70 5.28 19.06
C LEU A 177 -4.09 4.76 20.37
N GLN A 178 -4.07 3.45 20.57
CA GLN A 178 -3.41 2.85 21.71
C GLN A 178 -1.90 3.17 21.71
N ALA A 179 -1.21 2.94 20.59
CA ALA A 179 0.22 3.24 20.48
C ALA A 179 0.54 4.74 20.68
N GLN A 180 -0.34 5.64 20.23
CA GLN A 180 -0.21 7.08 20.51
C GLN A 180 -0.27 7.39 22.01
N SER A 181 -1.16 6.71 22.76
CA SER A 181 -1.23 6.87 24.21
C SER A 181 0.02 6.32 24.92
N GLU A 182 0.56 5.20 24.45
CA GLU A 182 1.77 4.59 25.00
C GLU A 182 3.00 5.49 24.80
N LEU A 183 3.09 6.20 23.67
CA LEU A 183 4.16 7.17 23.42
C LEU A 183 4.10 8.37 24.36
N ALA A 184 2.91 8.92 24.57
CA ALA A 184 2.75 10.06 25.47
C ALA A 184 3.15 9.73 26.92
N VAL A 185 2.89 8.49 27.37
CA VAL A 185 3.31 8.02 28.70
C VAL A 185 4.83 7.78 28.73
N GLY A 186 5.38 7.10 27.72
CA GLY A 186 6.80 6.78 27.65
C GLY A 186 7.72 8.01 27.50
N GLU A 187 7.24 9.11 26.92
CA GLU A 187 7.94 10.41 26.90
C GLU A 187 7.97 11.06 28.29
N GLY A 188 6.91 10.89 29.10
CA GLY A 188 6.84 11.39 30.48
C GLY A 188 7.73 10.63 31.46
N GLU A 189 8.03 9.35 31.19
CA GLU A 189 8.93 8.52 32.00
C GLU A 189 10.42 8.66 31.62
N ARG A 190 10.73 9.27 30.46
CA ARG A 190 12.09 9.44 29.93
C ARG A 190 12.75 10.78 30.29
N GLU A 191 12.17 11.56 31.19
CA GLU A 191 12.79 12.77 31.73
C GLU A 191 13.87 12.40 32.77
N PRO A 192 15.17 12.72 32.55
CA PRO A 192 16.19 12.52 33.57
C PRO A 192 16.28 13.72 34.53
N ALA A 193 16.40 13.39 35.82
CA ALA A 193 16.93 14.12 36.99
C ALA A 193 17.23 15.66 36.91
N PRO A 194 16.89 16.42 37.97
CA PRO A 194 17.13 17.86 38.04
C PRO A 194 18.63 18.15 38.22
N GLY A 195 19.21 18.92 37.29
CA GLY A 195 20.64 19.21 37.34
C GLY A 195 21.12 20.22 36.30
N SER A 196 20.60 21.45 36.34
CA SER A 196 21.37 22.68 36.05
C SER A 196 20.50 23.92 36.28
N GLU A 197 20.40 24.34 37.54
CA GLU A 197 20.14 25.74 37.83
C GLU A 197 21.34 26.56 37.37
N THR A 198 21.14 27.47 36.42
CA THR A 198 21.44 28.91 36.55
C THR A 198 21.49 29.59 35.17
N ALA A 199 20.38 30.22 34.78
CA ALA A 199 20.38 31.52 34.12
C ALA A 199 18.95 32.07 34.13
N ARG A 200 18.67 32.87 35.16
CA ARG A 200 17.66 33.93 35.08
C ARG A 200 18.16 34.90 34.02
N ASP A 201 17.38 35.23 33.00
CA ASP A 201 16.75 36.55 32.89
C ASP A 201 15.92 36.73 31.60
N GLU A 202 14.79 37.43 31.76
CA GLU A 202 14.12 38.31 30.79
C GLU A 202 13.88 37.87 29.33
N THR A 203 12.66 37.42 29.04
CA THR A 203 11.84 37.91 27.89
C THR A 203 10.39 37.40 27.97
N ALA A 204 9.69 37.78 29.05
CA ALA A 204 8.24 37.60 29.17
C ALA A 204 7.50 38.90 28.79
N GLN A 205 7.60 39.32 27.53
CA GLN A 205 6.73 40.36 26.98
C GLN A 205 6.32 39.99 25.55
N GLY A 206 5.14 39.38 25.40
CA GLY A 206 4.56 39.22 24.08
C GLY A 206 3.57 38.07 23.91
N GLN A 207 2.63 37.84 24.84
CA GLN A 207 1.49 36.93 24.56
C GLN A 207 0.30 37.07 25.52
N SER A 208 0.18 38.15 26.30
CA SER A 208 -0.90 38.34 27.29
C SER A 208 -2.02 39.30 26.87
N GLY A 209 -2.18 39.55 25.57
CA GLY A 209 -3.28 40.38 25.03
C GLY A 209 -4.57 39.59 24.79
N PHE A 210 -4.47 38.43 24.16
CA PHE A 210 -5.65 37.69 23.67
C PHE A 210 -6.43 36.96 24.78
N ALA A 211 -5.75 36.43 25.81
CA ALA A 211 -6.41 35.74 26.92
C ALA A 211 -7.18 36.69 27.84
N ARG A 212 -6.67 37.92 28.06
CA ARG A 212 -7.37 38.94 28.86
C ARG A 212 -8.62 39.47 28.17
N GLN A 213 -8.58 39.55 26.85
CA GLN A 213 -9.69 40.05 26.04
C GLN A 213 -10.89 39.08 26.02
N ALA A 214 -10.63 37.76 26.05
CA ALA A 214 -11.67 36.74 26.13
C ALA A 214 -12.43 36.77 27.49
N ASP A 215 -11.70 36.98 28.59
CA ASP A 215 -12.28 37.03 29.94
C ASP A 215 -13.16 38.27 30.17
N GLU A 216 -12.79 39.42 29.59
CA GLU A 216 -13.61 40.64 29.64
C GLU A 216 -14.91 40.51 28.83
N THR A 217 -14.85 39.91 27.63
CA THR A 217 -16.06 39.67 26.82
C THR A 217 -17.06 38.73 27.51
N TYR A 218 -16.58 37.70 28.21
CA TYR A 218 -17.46 36.77 28.92
C TYR A 218 -18.15 37.45 30.12
N ARG A 219 -17.43 38.29 30.87
CA ARG A 219 -18.02 39.07 31.96
C ARG A 219 -19.02 40.12 31.48
N SER A 220 -18.78 40.78 30.35
CA SER A 220 -19.69 41.81 29.83
C SER A 220 -21.03 41.23 29.34
N VAL A 221 -21.02 40.03 28.75
CA VAL A 221 -22.27 39.40 28.28
C VAL A 221 -23.09 38.78 29.42
N SER A 222 -22.44 38.21 30.44
CA SER A 222 -23.15 37.72 31.63
C SER A 222 -23.74 38.85 32.49
N ALA A 223 -23.13 40.04 32.52
CA ALA A 223 -23.66 41.19 33.24
C ALA A 223 -24.85 41.86 32.52
N MET A 224 -24.99 41.70 31.20
CA MET A 224 -26.13 42.21 30.43
C MET A 224 -27.39 41.34 30.53
N GLN A 225 -27.28 40.08 30.98
CA GLN A 225 -28.41 39.15 31.05
C GLN A 225 -29.06 39.05 32.44
N GLY A 226 -28.55 39.82 33.42
CA GLY A 226 -28.98 39.78 34.83
C GLY A 226 -29.82 40.98 35.30
N ALA A 227 -30.14 41.95 34.44
CA ALA A 227 -30.96 43.10 34.82
C ALA A 227 -32.06 43.31 33.79
N GLU A 228 -33.30 43.03 34.22
CA GLU A 228 -34.59 43.63 33.85
C GLU A 228 -35.67 42.54 33.78
N GLY A 229 -36.10 42.10 34.96
CA GLY A 229 -37.37 41.42 35.15
C GLY A 229 -38.48 42.44 35.26
N VAL A 230 -39.41 42.42 34.30
CA VAL A 230 -40.80 42.89 34.41
C VAL A 230 -41.64 41.93 33.56
N PHE A 231 -42.95 41.80 33.85
CA PHE A 231 -43.92 40.83 33.32
C PHE A 231 -43.88 39.49 34.07
N GLY A 232 -44.88 39.03 34.79
CA GLY A 232 -46.29 39.38 34.93
C GLY A 232 -46.95 38.11 35.50
N GLU A 233 -47.84 38.25 36.48
CA GLU A 233 -48.37 37.11 37.25
C GLU A 233 -49.10 36.07 36.37
N PRO A 234 -48.94 34.74 36.61
CA PRO A 234 -49.85 33.76 36.04
C PRO A 234 -51.11 33.65 36.91
N THR A 235 -52.17 34.33 36.46
CA THR A 235 -53.54 34.04 36.91
C THR A 235 -53.87 32.59 36.54
N SER A 236 -54.01 31.75 37.56
CA SER A 236 -54.57 30.40 37.48
C SER A 236 -56.05 30.48 37.04
N LEU A 237 -56.39 29.88 35.90
CA LEU A 237 -57.79 29.56 35.57
C LEU A 237 -57.92 28.30 34.71
N PHE A 238 -58.49 27.26 35.35
CA PHE A 238 -59.38 26.18 34.87
C PHE A 238 -58.91 25.28 33.69
N ALA A 239 -58.87 23.94 33.83
CA ALA A 239 -60.00 22.99 33.91
C ALA A 239 -60.83 22.91 32.62
#